data_AF-A0A959HKB9-F1
#
_entry.id   AF-A0A959HKB9-F1
#
_cell.length_a   1.000
_cell.length_b   1.000
_cell.length_c   1.000
_cell.angle_alpha   90.00
_cell.angle_beta   90.00
_cell.angle_gamma   90.00
#
_symmetry.space_group_name_H-M   'P 1'
#
loop_
_entity.id
_entity.type
_entity.pdbx_description
1 polymer ?
#
loop_
_entity_poly.entity_id
_entity_poly.type
_entity_poly.pdbx_seq_one_letter_code
_entity_poly.pdbx_strand_id
1 'polypeptide(L)' 'DKVFVRASMSGRHEGNIDDIPPTFKHFKMPFAICYRIKDDKVVDHWMIADQMELLEQLGLAGTIKPNFEKVKNEAG' A
#
# COMPACT_ATOMS: atom_id res chain seq x y z
N ASP A 1 -22.34 3.88 7.58
CA ASP A 1 -21.46 3.37 8.67
C ASP A 1 -19.99 3.47 8.32
N LYS A 2 -19.11 3.36 9.33
CA LYS A 2 -17.65 3.28 9.13
C LYS A 2 -17.08 2.07 9.87
N VAL A 3 -16.19 1.33 9.21
CA VAL A 3 -15.48 0.18 9.80
C VAL A 3 -13.98 0.42 9.69
N PHE A 4 -13.27 0.28 10.81
CA PHE A 4 -11.82 0.36 10.85
C PHE A 4 -11.22 -1.04 10.96
N VAL A 5 -10.26 -1.32 10.09
CA VAL A 5 -9.51 -2.58 10.06
C VAL A 5 -8.05 -2.25 10.31
N ARG A 6 -7.43 -2.93 11.29
CA ARG A 6 -5.98 -2.98 11.46
C ARG A 6 -5.52 -4.39 11.11
N ALA A 7 -4.59 -4.52 10.18
CA ALA A 7 -4.15 -5.80 9.66
C ALA A 7 -2.65 -5.79 9.32
N SER A 8 -2.14 -6.95 8.91
CA SER A 8 -0.78 -7.10 8.38
C SER A 8 -0.84 -7.92 7.09
N MET A 9 -0.08 -7.50 6.09
CA MET A 9 0.09 -8.18 4.81
C MET A 9 1.46 -8.85 4.78
N SER A 10 1.54 -10.07 4.27
CA SER A 10 2.79 -10.77 3.98
C SER A 10 2.75 -11.38 2.60
N GLY A 11 3.86 -11.37 1.88
CA GLY A 11 3.93 -11.92 0.52
C GLY A 11 5.36 -12.02 0.00
N ARG A 12 5.48 -12.38 -1.28
CA ARG A 12 6.73 -12.34 -2.05
C ARG A 12 6.52 -11.41 -3.25
N HIS A 13 7.45 -10.49 -3.47
CA HIS A 13 7.37 -9.55 -4.60
C HIS A 13 7.74 -10.26 -5.91
N GLU A 14 6.74 -10.86 -6.54
CA GLU A 14 6.89 -11.70 -7.74
C GLU A 14 6.44 -11.03 -9.05
N GLY A 15 5.64 -9.97 -8.95
CA GLY A 15 5.21 -9.16 -10.09
C GLY A 15 5.79 -7.75 -10.01
N ASN A 16 5.56 -6.93 -11.04
CA ASN A 16 5.97 -5.53 -11.00
C ASN A 16 5.09 -4.72 -10.04
N ILE A 17 5.71 -3.80 -9.31
CA ILE A 17 5.02 -2.73 -8.56
C ILE A 17 5.35 -1.41 -9.26
N ASP A 18 4.40 -0.83 -9.99
CA ASP A 18 4.68 0.29 -10.91
C ASP A 18 5.89 -0.04 -11.84
N ASP A 19 6.92 0.81 -11.80
CA ASP A 19 8.16 0.69 -12.57
C ASP A 19 9.24 -0.12 -11.85
N ILE A 20 8.89 -0.78 -10.72
CA ILE A 20 9.79 -1.58 -9.91
C ILE A 20 9.65 -3.06 -10.35
N PRO A 21 10.70 -3.66 -10.96
CA PRO A 21 10.68 -5.09 -11.31
C PRO A 21 10.62 -5.99 -10.07
N PRO A 22 10.17 -7.24 -10.21
CA PRO A 22 10.09 -8.18 -9.09
C PRO A 22 11.45 -8.41 -8.45
N THR A 23 11.52 -8.25 -7.13
CA THR A 23 12.75 -8.47 -6.35
C THR A 23 12.85 -9.89 -5.81
N PHE A 24 11.76 -10.68 -5.91
CA PHE A 24 11.62 -12.03 -5.37
C PHE A 24 11.87 -12.15 -3.86
N LYS A 25 11.89 -11.03 -3.15
CA LYS A 25 12.03 -10.98 -1.69
C LYS A 25 10.69 -11.13 -1.01
N HIS A 26 10.71 -11.75 0.17
CA HIS A 26 9.55 -11.79 1.05
C HIS A 26 9.41 -10.47 1.79
N PHE A 27 8.18 -10.10 2.12
CA PHE A 27 7.89 -8.95 2.96
C PHE A 27 6.76 -9.24 3.95
N LYS A 28 6.70 -8.46 5.02
CA LYS A 28 5.57 -8.36 5.94
C LYS A 28 5.43 -6.91 6.42
N MET A 29 4.24 -6.32 6.28
CA MET A 29 3.99 -4.93 6.66
C MET A 29 2.63 -4.77 7.34
N PRO A 30 2.51 -3.91 8.38
CA PRO A 30 1.22 -3.52 8.94
C PRO A 30 0.51 -2.50 8.04
N PHE A 31 -0.82 -2.49 8.08
CA PHE A 31 -1.64 -1.46 7.45
C PHE A 31 -2.97 -1.27 8.21
N ALA A 32 -3.62 -0.14 7.96
CA ALA A 32 -4.97 0.13 8.43
C ALA A 32 -5.84 0.65 7.29
N ILE A 33 -7.11 0.23 7.26
CA ILE A 33 -8.11 0.66 6.28
C ILE A 33 -9.35 1.13 7.03
N CYS A 34 -9.92 2.25 6.59
CA CYS A 34 -11.26 2.67 6.98
C CYS A 34 -12.18 2.51 5.78
N TYR A 35 -13.25 1.73 5.94
CA TYR A 35 -14.31 1.59 4.96
C TYR A 35 -15.52 2.45 5.35
N ARG A 36 -16.14 3.12 4.38
CA ARG A 36 -17.49 3.68 4.52
C ARG A 36 -18.49 2.73 3.88
N ILE A 37 -19.50 2.34 4.63
CA ILE A 37 -20.56 1.43 4.18
C ILE A 37 -21.87 2.20 4.04
N LYS A 38 -22.57 1.98 2.93
CA LYS A 38 -23.92 2.49 2.66
C LYS A 38 -24.69 1.44 1.85
N ASP A 39 -25.94 1.17 2.23
CA ASP A 39 -26.82 0.20 1.57
C ASP A 39 -26.12 -1.17 1.39
N ASP A 40 -25.50 -1.65 2.47
CA ASP A 40 -24.71 -2.90 2.56
C ASP A 40 -23.53 -3.01 1.57
N LYS A 41 -23.07 -1.89 1.02
CA LYS A 41 -21.94 -1.81 0.11
C LYS A 41 -20.84 -0.90 0.65
N VAL A 42 -19.59 -1.28 0.40
CA VAL A 42 -18.46 -0.37 0.56
C VAL A 42 -18.55 0.68 -0.54
N VAL A 43 -18.72 1.94 -0.15
CA VAL A 43 -18.85 3.06 -1.08
C VAL A 43 -17.62 3.95 -1.13
N ASP A 44 -16.65 3.70 -0.24
CA ASP A 44 -15.44 4.50 -0.09
C ASP A 44 -14.47 3.77 0.84
N HIS A 45 -13.18 4.01 0.63
CA HIS A 45 -12.15 3.57 1.56
C HIS A 45 -10.95 4.50 1.51
N TRP A 46 -10.25 4.60 2.64
CA TRP A 46 -8.89 5.12 2.69
C TRP A 46 -8.03 4.17 3.51
N MET A 47 -6.74 4.15 3.22
CA MET A 47 -5.80 3.30 3.93
C MET A 47 -4.48 4.00 4.21
N ILE A 48 -3.81 3.53 5.26
CA ILE A 48 -2.43 3.87 5.56
C ILE A 48 -1.64 2.57 5.71
N ALA A 49 -0.44 2.54 5.15
CA ALA A 49 0.45 1.39 5.23
C ALA A 49 1.90 1.88 5.35
N ASP A 50 2.76 1.09 5.99
CA ASP A 50 4.18 1.42 6.11
C ASP A 50 4.91 1.09 4.80
N GLN A 51 4.84 2.02 3.85
CA GLN A 51 5.48 1.86 2.54
C GLN A 51 7.01 1.91 2.65
N MET A 52 7.57 2.62 3.64
CA MET A 52 9.01 2.68 3.83
C MET A 52 9.55 1.34 4.29
N GLU A 53 8.89 0.68 5.25
CA GLU A 53 9.23 -0.66 5.71
C GLU A 53 9.17 -1.68 4.55
N LEU A 54 8.17 -1.57 3.66
CA LEU A 54 8.10 -2.40 2.45
C LEU A 54 9.33 -2.18 1.55
N LEU A 55 9.64 -0.92 1.20
CA LEU A 55 10.77 -0.61 0.33
C LEU A 55 12.11 -1.07 0.92
N GLU A 56 12.29 -0.97 2.24
CA GLU A 56 13.47 -1.49 2.94
C GLU A 56 13.56 -3.01 2.82
N GLN A 57 12.48 -3.75 3.09
CA GLN A 57 12.46 -5.21 2.96
C GLN A 57 12.72 -5.68 1.52
N LEU A 58 12.28 -4.92 0.53
CA LEU A 58 12.56 -5.20 -0.88
C LEU A 58 13.98 -4.77 -1.30
N GLY A 59 14.72 -4.04 -0.46
CA GLY A 59 16.06 -3.50 -0.75
C GLY A 59 16.05 -2.37 -1.77
N LEU A 60 14.99 -1.58 -1.78
CA LEU A 60 14.74 -0.46 -2.68
C LEU A 60 14.85 0.90 -1.99
N ALA A 61 15.01 0.91 -0.66
CA ALA A 61 15.28 2.12 0.11
C ALA A 61 16.49 2.87 -0.48
N GLY A 62 16.27 4.14 -0.85
CA GLY A 62 17.29 4.99 -1.49
C GLY A 62 17.46 4.83 -3.00
N THR A 63 16.83 3.83 -3.63
CA THR A 63 16.87 3.63 -5.10
C THR A 63 15.67 4.29 -5.79
N ILE A 64 14.52 4.34 -5.11
CA ILE A 64 13.33 5.01 -5.62
C ILE A 64 13.49 6.53 -5.48
N LYS A 65 13.44 7.26 -6.60
CA LYS A 65 13.22 8.71 -6.58
C LYS A 65 11.71 8.95 -6.47
N PRO A 66 11.21 9.63 -5.43
CA PRO A 66 9.79 9.92 -5.33
C PRO A 66 9.33 10.74 -6.54
N ASN A 67 8.33 10.24 -7.26
CA ASN A 67 7.64 11.01 -8.29
C ASN A 67 6.47 11.77 -7.64
N PHE A 68 6.73 13.00 -7.23
CA PHE A 68 5.74 13.86 -6.56
C PHE A 68 4.56 14.29 -7.46
N GLU A 69 4.58 13.98 -8.75
CA GLU A 69 3.48 14.29 -9.67
C GLU A 69 2.29 13.34 -9.52
N LYS A 70 2.51 12.05 -9.18
CA LYS A 70 1.43 11.06 -9.01
C LYS A 70 0.55 11.31 -7.77
N VAL A 71 1.12 11.89 -6.71
CA VAL A 71 0.44 12.09 -5.40
C VAL A 71 -0.81 12.97 -5.48
N LYS A 72 -0.91 13.84 -6.50
CA LYS A 72 -2.06 14.75 -6.66
C LYS A 72 -3.33 14.06 -7.19
N ASN A 73 -3.23 12.84 -7.71
CA ASN A 73 -4.31 12.20 -8.46
C ASN A 73 -5.08 11.15 -7.64
N GLU A 74 -4.65 10.83 -6.42
CA GLU A 74 -5.25 9.80 -5.56
C GLU A 74 -6.04 10.39 -4.37
N ALA A 75 -6.07 11.72 -4.24
CA ALA A 75 -6.84 12.44 -3.23
C ALA A 75 -8.22 12.94 -3.73
N GLY A 76 -8.72 12.32 -4.80
CA GLY A 76 -10.03 12.63 -5.42
C GLY A 76 -11.17 11.82 -4.81
#